data_AF-A0A9E3KB73-F1
#
_entry.id   AF-A0A9E3KB73-F1
#
_cell.length_a   1.000
_cell.length_b   1.000
_cell.length_c   1.000
_cell.angle_alpha   90.00
_cell.angle_beta   90.00
_cell.angle_gamma   90.00
#
_symmetry.space_group_name_H-M   'P 1'
#
loop_
_entity.id
_entity.type
_entity.pdbx_description
1 polymer ?
#
loop_
_entity_poly.entity_id
_entity_poly.type
_entity_poly.pdbx_seq_one_letter_code
_entity_poly.pdbx_strand_id
1 'polypeptide(L)' 'MRKLAILAALASTALAAPAFARDNAWYVGVEGGAMILEDLKFDVGPSTLSPGGQAKVDSKTGWDVDGIVGYD' A
#
# COMPACT_ATOMS: atom_id res chain seq x y z
N MET A 1 20.26 -19.00 4.44
CA MET A 1 20.21 -17.52 4.56
C MET A 1 18.95 -16.92 3.93
N ARG A 2 18.66 -17.11 2.63
CA ARG A 2 17.51 -16.48 1.94
C ARG A 2 16.14 -16.64 2.62
N LYS A 3 15.82 -17.81 3.18
CA LYS A 3 14.54 -18.05 3.87
C LYS A 3 14.38 -17.24 5.16
N LEU A 4 15.47 -17.06 5.91
CA LEU A 4 15.46 -16.25 7.14
C LEU A 4 15.33 -14.75 6.81
N ALA A 5 15.97 -14.30 5.74
CA ALA A 5 15.83 -12.92 5.27
C ALA A 5 14.39 -12.59 4.82
N ILE A 6 13.74 -13.51 4.09
CA ILE A 6 12.33 -13.35 3.69
C ILE A 6 11.40 -13.35 4.91
N LEU A 7 11.64 -14.23 5.89
CA LEU A 7 10.88 -14.25 7.14
C LEU A 7 11.08 -12.98 7.96
N ALA A 8 12.30 -12.46 8.04
CA ALA A 8 12.59 -11.20 8.73
C ALA A 8 11.90 -10.01 8.04
N ALA A 9 11.93 -9.96 6.70
CA ALA A 9 11.23 -8.94 5.93
C ALA A 9 9.71 -9.00 6.15
N LEU A 10 9.12 -10.20 6.13
CA LEU A 10 7.69 -10.39 6.40
C LEU A 10 7.32 -10.05 7.86
N ALA A 11 8.18 -10.40 8.81
CA ALA A 11 7.96 -10.05 10.21
C ALA A 11 8.06 -8.53 10.42
N SER A 12 8.96 -7.83 9.72
CA SER A 12 9.06 -6.38 9.81
C SER A 12 7.83 -5.65 9.27
N THR A 13 7.14 -6.18 8.26
CA THR A 13 5.88 -5.58 7.78
C THR A 13 4.74 -5.81 8.77
N ALA A 14 4.70 -6.96 9.46
CA ALA A 14 3.73 -7.23 10.51
C ALA A 14 3.99 -6.44 11.81
N LEU A 15 5.25 -6.09 12.09
CA LEU A 15 5.68 -5.30 13.25
C LEU A 15 5.65 -3.79 13.02
N ALA A 16 5.38 -3.33 11.80
CA ALA A 16 5.00 -1.95 11.53
C ALA A 16 3.64 -1.70 12.20
N ALA A 17 3.68 -1.43 13.51
CA ALA A 17 2.50 -1.11 14.29
C ALA A 17 2.01 0.28 13.88
N PRO A 18 0.69 0.52 13.80
CA PRO A 18 0.16 1.86 13.59
C PRO A 18 0.72 2.78 14.67
N ALA A 19 1.03 4.01 14.29
CA ALA A 19 1.59 4.98 15.22
C ALA A 19 0.55 5.34 16.28
N PHE A 20 0.62 4.65 17.41
CA PHE A 20 -0.27 4.84 18.55
C PHE A 20 0.30 5.98 19.39
N ALA A 21 -0.35 7.14 19.34
CA ALA A 21 -0.09 8.17 20.34
C ALA A 21 -0.46 7.61 21.72
N ARG A 22 0.46 7.71 22.67
CA ARG A 22 0.22 7.31 24.07
C ARG A 22 -0.25 8.56 24.81
N ASP A 23 -1.05 8.41 25.88
CA ASP A 23 -1.52 9.52 26.71
C ASP A 23 -0.44 10.59 26.97
N ASN A 24 -0.75 11.84 26.65
CA ASN A 24 0.08 13.04 26.77
C ASN A 24 1.40 12.98 25.99
N ALA A 25 1.47 12.22 24.90
CA ALA A 25 2.69 12.03 24.12
C ALA A 25 2.57 12.49 22.67
N TRP A 26 3.66 13.08 22.18
CA TRP A 26 3.86 13.36 20.77
C TRP A 26 4.31 12.09 20.04
N TYR A 27 3.81 11.89 18.83
CA TYR A 27 4.39 10.94 17.90
C TYR A 27 4.72 11.61 16.58
N VAL A 28 5.83 11.16 15.99
CA VAL A 28 6.25 11.49 14.64
C VAL A 28 6.63 10.20 13.93
N GLY A 29 6.14 10.04 12.71
CA GLY A 29 6.39 8.90 11.84
C GLY A 29 6.78 9.39 10.46
N VAL A 30 7.61 8.59 9.78
CA VAL A 30 7.86 8.72 8.35
C VAL A 30 7.74 7.33 7.79
N GLU A 31 6.88 7.15 6.80
CA GLU A 31 6.77 5.90 6.07
C GLU A 31 7.12 6.15 4.60
N GLY A 32 7.47 5.06 3.92
CA GLY A 32 7.81 5.13 2.52
C GLY A 32 8.01 3.76 1.94
N GLY A 33 7.48 3.57 0.74
CA GLY A 33 7.40 2.29 0.08
C GLY A 33 7.66 2.38 -1.41
N ALA A 34 8.22 1.32 -1.98
CA ALA A 34 8.15 1.09 -3.42
C ALA A 34 6.88 0.32 -3.73
N MET A 35 6.11 0.79 -4.71
CA MET A 35 4.87 0.17 -5.13
C MET A 35 5.04 -0.50 -6.49
N ILE A 36 4.78 -1.81 -6.54
CA ILE A 36 4.62 -2.56 -7.78
C ILE A 36 3.16 -3.00 -7.82
N LEU A 37 2.35 -2.27 -8.59
CA LEU A 37 0.93 -2.58 -8.80
C LEU A 37 0.75 -3.36 -10.09
N GLU A 38 -0.10 -4.38 -10.04
CA GLU A 38 -0.59 -5.05 -11.23
C GLU A 38 -1.67 -4.20 -11.92
N ASP A 39 -1.79 -4.35 -13.23
CA ASP A 39 -2.85 -3.71 -14.00
C ASP A 39 -4.23 -4.22 -13.55
N LEU A 40 -5.12 -3.30 -13.20
CA LEU A 40 -6.47 -3.66 -12.80
C LEU A 40 -7.34 -3.87 -14.04
N LYS A 41 -8.04 -4.99 -14.07
CA LYS A 41 -9.02 -5.33 -15.11
C LYS A 41 -10.39 -5.40 -14.46
N PHE A 42 -11.32 -4.62 -15.00
CA PHE A 42 -12.70 -4.57 -14.54
C PHE A 42 -13.61 -5.09 -15.64
N ASP A 43 -14.53 -5.96 -15.25
CA ASP A 43 -15.73 -6.24 -16.03
C ASP A 43 -16.82 -5.28 -15.54
N VAL A 44 -17.17 -4.33 -16.40
CA VAL A 44 -18.18 -3.29 -16.13
C VAL A 44 -19.51 -3.59 -16.80
N GLY A 45 -19.65 -4.77 -17.41
CA GLY A 45 -20.85 -5.19 -18.13
C GLY A 45 -21.03 -4.49 -19.48
N PRO A 46 -21.84 -5.08 -20.36
CA PRO A 46 -22.04 -4.57 -21.72
C PRO A 46 -22.76 -3.21 -21.69
N SER A 47 -22.32 -2.31 -22.57
CA SER A 47 -23.01 -1.04 -22.85
C SER A 47 -23.16 -0.83 -24.36
N THR A 48 -23.97 0.14 -24.75
CA THR A 48 -24.14 0.53 -26.16
C THR A 48 -22.83 0.97 -26.83
N LEU A 49 -21.83 1.42 -26.06
CA LEU A 49 -20.52 1.85 -26.53
C LEU A 49 -19.45 0.75 -26.45
N SER A 50 -19.68 -0.29 -25.64
CA SER A 50 -18.75 -1.39 -25.43
C SER A 50 -19.51 -2.69 -25.17
N PRO A 51 -19.78 -3.50 -26.21
CA PRO A 51 -20.53 -4.76 -26.09
C PRO A 51 -19.84 -5.81 -25.22
N GLY A 52 -18.51 -5.72 -25.07
CA GLY A 52 -17.69 -6.63 -24.27
C GLY A 52 -17.39 -6.15 -22.85
N GLY A 53 -17.82 -4.94 -22.47
CA GLY A 53 -17.86 -4.49 -21.07
C GLY A 53 -16.54 -4.52 -20.30
N GLN A 54 -15.39 -4.33 -20.94
CA GLN A 54 -14.09 -4.40 -20.26
C GLN A 54 -13.47 -3.01 -20.08
N ALA A 55 -12.98 -2.74 -18.88
CA ALA A 55 -12.17 -1.57 -18.57
C ALA A 55 -10.83 -2.00 -17.96
N LYS A 56 -9.75 -1.34 -18.37
CA LYS A 56 -8.41 -1.59 -17.84
C LYS A 56 -7.84 -0.29 -17.26
N VAL A 57 -7.21 -0.39 -16.12
CA VAL A 57 -6.41 0.69 -15.52
C VAL A 57 -4.96 0.22 -15.50
N ASP A 58 -4.16 0.80 -16.40
CA ASP A 58 -2.72 0.54 -16.47
C ASP A 58 -2.03 1.19 -15.27
N SER A 59 -1.35 0.37 -14.47
CA SER A 59 -0.62 0.83 -13.30
C SER A 59 0.89 0.85 -13.61
N LYS A 60 1.58 1.84 -13.05
CA LYS A 60 3.03 1.96 -13.19
C LYS A 60 3.68 1.75 -11.83
N THR A 61 4.87 1.16 -11.85
CA THR A 61 5.73 1.12 -10.65
C THR A 61 6.00 2.53 -10.18
N GLY A 62 5.89 2.73 -8.88
CA GLY A 62 6.08 4.02 -8.25
C GLY A 62 6.63 3.89 -6.85
N TRP A 63 6.61 5.00 -6.14
CA TRP A 63 6.99 5.07 -4.73
C TRP A 63 6.07 6.04 -4.02
N ASP A 64 5.86 5.81 -2.74
CA ASP A 64 5.12 6.67 -1.83
C ASP A 64 6.02 7.02 -0.64
N VAL A 65 5.84 8.22 -0.11
CA VAL A 65 6.47 8.69 1.13
C VAL A 65 5.45 9.56 1.83
N ASP A 66 5.33 9.37 3.13
CA ASP A 66 4.48 10.18 3.98
C ASP A 66 5.18 10.58 5.27
N GLY A 67 4.63 11.62 5.89
CA GLY A 67 5.06 12.11 7.18
C GLY A 67 3.84 12.23 8.06
N ILE A 68 3.95 11.72 9.28
CA ILE A 68 2.83 11.61 10.19
C ILE A 68 3.23 12.29 11.50
N VAL A 69 2.35 13.14 12.01
CA VAL A 69 2.53 13.81 13.32
C VAL A 69 1.21 13.81 14.06
N GLY A 70 1.26 13.50 15.34
CA GLY A 70 0.10 13.51 16.21
C GLY A 70 0.48 13.74 17.67
N TYR A 71 -0.54 14.07 18.45
CA TYR A 71 -0.48 14.22 19.90
C TYR A 71 -1.78 13.68 20.47
N ASP A 72 -1.70 12.93 21.57
CA ASP A 72 -2.84 12.39 22.32
C ASP A 72 -2.78 12.92 23.75
#